data_AF-A0A660ZLD9-F1
#
_entry.id   AF-A0A660ZLD9-F1
#
_cell.length_a   1.000
_cell.length_b   1.000
_cell.length_c   1.000
_cell.angle_alpha   90.00
_cell.angle_beta   90.00
_cell.angle_gamma   90.00
#
_symmetry.space_group_name_H-M   'P 1'
#
loop_
_entity.id
_entity.type
_entity.pdbx_description
1 polymer ?
#
loop_
_entity_poly.entity_id
_entity_poly.type
_entity_poly.pdbx_seq_one_letter_code
_entity_poly.pdbx_strand_id
1 'polypeptide(L)' 'MARKTCEFCAEGIKEIDYKDVNRLRKYLTTRGKILSRRATGTCAYHQRKLSKAIKRARQMALLPFVEAYYI' A
#
# COMPACT_ATOMS: atom_id res chain seq x y z
N MET A 1 3.18 -19.50 -11.06
CA MET A 1 2.85 -18.05 -10.89
C MET A 1 4.15 -17.27 -10.85
N ALA A 2 4.38 -16.34 -11.77
CA ALA A 2 5.66 -15.64 -11.90
C ALA A 2 5.97 -14.81 -10.64
N ARG A 3 7.23 -14.84 -10.18
CA ARG A 3 7.72 -13.91 -9.14
C ARG A 3 7.60 -12.49 -9.68
N LYS A 4 6.62 -11.73 -9.19
CA LYS A 4 6.57 -10.28 -9.44
C LYS A 4 7.75 -9.65 -8.69
N THR A 5 8.56 -8.88 -9.42
CA THR A 5 9.62 -8.07 -8.84
C THR A 5 9.00 -6.96 -7.99
N CYS A 6 9.56 -6.71 -6.82
CA CYS A 6 9.10 -5.63 -5.96
C CYS A 6 9.39 -4.28 -6.61
N GLU A 7 8.34 -3.53 -6.95
CA GLU A 7 8.40 -2.18 -7.56
C GLU A 7 9.29 -1.24 -6.74
N PHE A 8 9.13 -1.22 -5.41
CA PHE A 8 9.98 -0.42 -4.52
C PHE A 8 11.47 -0.79 -4.54
N CYS A 9 11.80 -2.06 -4.80
CA CYS A 9 13.19 -2.49 -4.94
C CYS A 9 13.75 -2.05 -6.29
N ALA A 10 12.95 -2.14 -7.34
CA ALA A 10 13.34 -1.72 -8.70
C ALA A 10 13.55 -0.21 -8.79
N GLU A 11 12.70 0.58 -8.12
CA GLU A 11 12.83 2.05 -8.04
C GLU A 11 13.90 2.52 -7.03
N GLY A 12 14.53 1.62 -6.28
CA GLY A 12 15.54 1.98 -5.26
C GLY A 12 14.96 2.73 -4.05
N ILE A 13 13.64 2.69 -3.85
CA ILE A 13 12.95 3.43 -2.79
C ILE A 13 13.21 2.75 -1.44
N LYS A 14 13.92 3.46 -0.55
CA LYS A 14 14.21 2.97 0.81
C LYS A 14 13.08 3.25 1.78
N GLU A 15 12.38 4.38 1.64
CA GLU A 15 11.31 4.81 2.53
C GLU A 15 10.02 5.09 1.78
N ILE A 16 8.89 4.71 2.38
CA ILE A 16 7.57 4.89 1.79
C ILE A 16 6.87 5.96 2.62
N ASP A 17 6.72 7.14 2.03
CA ASP A 17 6.07 8.25 2.70
C ASP A 17 4.55 8.07 2.77
N TYR A 18 3.98 8.43 3.91
CA TYR A 18 2.54 8.35 4.12
C TYR A 18 1.77 9.49 3.41
N LYS A 19 2.49 10.51 2.95
CA LYS A 19 1.94 11.69 2.26
C LYS A 19 1.66 11.41 0.78
N ASP A 20 2.29 10.39 0.21
CA ASP A 20 2.11 9.99 -1.20
C ASP A 20 0.81 9.21 -1.40
N VAL A 21 -0.33 9.86 -1.20
CA VAL A 21 -1.67 9.24 -1.24
C VAL A 21 -1.90 8.48 -2.55
N ASN A 22 -1.49 9.06 -3.69
CA ASN A 22 -1.65 8.47 -5.01
C ASN A 22 -0.95 7.11 -5.15
N ARG A 23 0.25 6.98 -4.57
CA ARG A 23 1.01 5.72 -4.60
C ARG A 23 0.41 4.71 -3.63
N LEU A 24 0.03 5.14 -2.42
CA LEU A 24 -0.56 4.28 -1.40
C LEU A 24 -1.92 3.71 -1.81
N ARG A 25 -2.73 4.47 -2.57
CA ARG A 25 -4.06 4.05 -3.03
C ARG A 25 -4.01 2.82 -3.92
N LYS A 26 -2.93 2.64 -4.71
CA LYS A 26 -2.69 1.44 -5.54
C LYS A 26 -2.58 0.15 -4.72
N TYR A 27 -2.23 0.27 -3.44
CA TYR A 27 -2.04 -0.88 -2.54
C TYR A 27 -3.24 -1.11 -1.62
N LEU A 28 -4.38 -0.48 -1.91
CA LEU A 28 -5.66 -0.72 -1.25
C LEU A 28 -6.60 -1.51 -2.16
N THR A 29 -7.49 -2.29 -1.56
CA THR A 29 -8.67 -2.81 -2.25
C THR A 29 -9.69 -1.70 -2.45
N THR A 30 -10.67 -1.94 -3.32
CA THR A 30 -11.83 -1.07 -3.52
C THR A 30 -12.64 -0.80 -2.25
N ARG A 31 -12.53 -1.67 -1.23
CA ARG A 31 -13.16 -1.50 0.09
C ARG A 31 -12.28 -0.75 1.10
N GLY A 32 -11.11 -0.29 0.68
CA GLY A 32 -10.13 0.35 1.54
C GLY A 32 -9.34 -0.63 2.44
N LYS A 33 -9.29 -1.94 2.15
CA LYS A 33 -8.41 -2.89 2.88
C LYS A 33 -7.00 -2.88 2.29
N ILE A 34 -5.97 -3.14 3.08
CA ILE A 34 -4.58 -3.23 2.57
C ILE A 34 -4.43 -4.51 1.75
N LEU A 35 -3.92 -4.40 0.52
CA LEU A 35 -3.64 -5.55 -0.33
C LEU A 35 -2.53 -6.43 0.28
N SER A 36 -2.72 -7.74 0.15
CA SER A 36 -1.72 -8.71 0.63
C SER A 36 -0.45 -8.64 -0.19
N ARG A 37 0.68 -9.01 0.41
CA ARG A 37 1.99 -9.10 -0.26
C ARG A 37 1.94 -9.91 -1.56
N ARG A 38 1.15 -10.99 -1.59
CA ARG A 38 0.99 -11.86 -2.78
C ARG A 38 0.30 -11.14 -3.93
N ALA A 39 -0.67 -10.29 -3.62
CA ALA A 39 -1.37 -9.49 -4.62
C ALA A 39 -0.50 -8.35 -5.15
N THR A 40 0.21 -7.67 -4.25
CA THR A 40 1.04 -6.49 -4.57
C THR A 40 2.39 -6.85 -5.20
N GLY A 41 2.94 -8.04 -4.94
CA GLY A 41 4.27 -8.43 -5.43
C GLY A 41 5.43 -7.78 -4.69
N THR A 42 5.17 -7.13 -3.56
CA THR A 42 6.20 -6.44 -2.76
C THR A 42 7.08 -7.43 -1.97
N CYS A 43 8.31 -7.01 -1.63
CA CYS A 43 9.14 -7.79 -0.73
C CYS A 43 8.61 -7.67 0.72
N ALA A 44 9.01 -8.58 1.61
CA ALA A 44 8.54 -8.57 3.00
C ALA A 44 8.94 -7.28 3.75
N TYR A 45 10.10 -6.71 3.42
CA TYR A 45 10.58 -5.46 4.00
C TYR A 45 9.70 -4.27 3.61
N HIS A 46 9.48 -4.07 2.31
CA HIS A 46 8.66 -2.97 1.80
C HIS A 46 7.19 -3.14 2.19
N GLN A 47 6.65 -4.36 2.25
CA GLN A 47 5.28 -4.58 2.72
C GLN A 47 5.06 -4.08 4.16
N ARG A 48 6.03 -4.28 5.06
CA ARG A 48 5.96 -3.78 6.44
C ARG A 48 5.97 -2.25 6.49
N LYS A 49 6.86 -1.62 5.72
CA LYS A 49 6.93 -0.15 5.60
C LYS A 49 5.66 0.43 4.99
N LEU A 50 5.18 -0.17 3.90
CA LEU A 50 3.96 0.21 3.22
C LEU A 50 2.76 0.15 4.17
N SER A 51 2.62 -0.95 4.93
CA SER A 51 1.55 -1.10 5.90
C SER A 51 1.61 -0.02 6.99
N LYS A 52 2.80 0.35 7.45
CA LYS A 52 3.00 1.44 8.42
C LYS A 52 2.63 2.80 7.82
N ALA A 53 3.04 3.07 6.58
CA ALA A 53 2.71 4.29 5.86
C ALA A 53 1.20 4.44 5.65
N ILE A 54 0.52 3.38 5.20
CA ILE A 54 -0.94 3.37 5.02
C ILE A 54 -1.66 3.63 6.35
N LYS A 55 -1.23 2.97 7.44
CA LYS A 55 -1.84 3.19 8.76
C LYS A 55 -1.69 4.64 9.23
N ARG A 56 -0.52 5.25 9.02
CA ARG A 56 -0.28 6.68 9.31
C ARG A 56 -1.16 7.58 8.45
N ALA A 57 -1.22 7.32 7.15
CA ALA A 57 -2.06 8.07 6.22
C ALA A 57 -3.54 8.05 6.63
N ARG A 58 -4.04 6.90 7.13
CA ARG A 58 -5.40 6.79 7.68
C ARG A 58 -5.61 7.61 8.95
N GLN A 59 -4.65 7.61 9.87
CA GLN A 59 -4.70 8.44 11.07
C GLN A 59 -4.71 9.94 10.74
N MET A 60 -4.04 10.33 9.66
CA MET A 60 -3.99 11.71 9.15
C MET A 60 -5.18 12.06 8.23
N ALA A 61 -6.22 11.22 8.16
CA ALA A 61 -7.39 11.39 7.29
C ALA A 61 -7.08 11.49 5.78
N LEU A 62 -5.89 11.07 5.33
CA LEU A 62 -5.51 11.07 3.91
C LEU A 62 -6.05 9.85 3.16
N LEU A 63 -6.33 8.75 3.87
CA LEU A 63 -6.89 7.52 3.31
C LEU A 63 -8.05 7.01 4.17
N PRO A 64 -9.11 6.45 3.57
CA PRO A 64 -10.22 5.89 4.32
C PRO A 64 -9.84 4.57 5.02
N PHE A 65 -10.49 4.29 6.16
CA PHE A 65 -10.43 2.99 6.83
C PHE A 65 -11.34 1.95 6.15
N VAL A 66 -12.51 2.41 5.72
CA VAL A 66 -13.52 1.63 5.02
C VAL A 66 -14.04 2.51 3.90
N GLU A 67 -14.03 2.01 2.68
CA GLU A 67 -14.64 2.67 1.52
C GLU A 67 -15.92 1.87 1.21
N ALA A 68 -17.06 2.43 1.60
CA ALA A 68 -18.36 1.81 1.42
C ALA A 68 -18.92 2.25 0.06
N TYR A 69 -18.90 1.35 -0.91
CA TYR A 69 -19.79 1.44 -2.04
C TYR A 69 -21.06 0.68 -1.69
N TYR A 70 -22.19 1.39 -1.62
CA TYR A 70 -23.50 0.78 -1.81
C TYR A 70 -23.61 0.48 -3.31
N ILE A 71 -23.38 -0.78 -3.66
CA ILE A 71 -23.95 -1.38 -4.88
C ILE A 71 -25.08 -2.27 -4.39
#